data_AF-A0A956FYN1-F1
#
_entry.id   AF-A0A956FYN1-F1
#
_cell.length_a   1.000
_cell.length_b   1.000
_cell.length_c   1.000
_cell.angle_alpha   90.00
_cell.angle_beta   90.00
_cell.angle_gamma   90.00
#
_symmetry.space_group_name_H-M   'P 1'
#
loop_
_entity.id
_entity.type
_entity.pdbx_description
1 polymer ?
#
loop_
_entity_poly.entity_id
_entity_poly.type
_entity_poly.pdbx_seq_one_letter_code
_entity_poly.pdbx_strand_id
1 'polypeptide(L)'
;MARRRYISVDAEAPPGFEVILEPTRRDLRGGVVALWSRDPDALVARLGALRDKVRGVLLCPGAAGQRSLVGASLWRYEVSEEALPTLVELAEAFLEPYSELFELRNQLGLRELELARERSDRLTLVDKLETETKALRGLLVARTAWTAAAMTALVELNAGELERVDTADLPASIVGFLTGEPLSLAGAELWFADGGDWELQGRSGALGAVALPPPGGGAGVTQLG
;
A
#
# COMPACT_ATOMS: atom_id res chain seq x y z
N MET A 1 -32.95 -6.54 14.40
CA MET A 1 -33.51 -5.62 15.41
C MET A 1 -33.67 -4.26 14.77
N ALA A 2 -34.88 -3.70 14.74
CA ALA A 2 -35.10 -2.35 14.25
C ALA A 2 -34.25 -1.37 15.09
N ARG A 3 -33.38 -0.59 14.44
CA ARG A 3 -32.60 0.47 15.09
C ARG A 3 -33.60 1.51 15.58
N ARG A 4 -33.61 1.81 16.89
CA ARG A 4 -34.50 2.80 17.51
C ARG A 4 -34.20 4.19 16.93
N ARG A 5 -35.15 4.78 16.21
CA ARG A 5 -34.98 6.06 15.50
C ARG A 5 -35.56 7.27 16.23
N TYR A 6 -36.58 7.09 17.08
CA TYR A 6 -37.26 8.18 17.80
C TYR A 6 -37.14 7.97 19.30
N ILE A 7 -36.40 8.84 19.99
CA ILE A 7 -36.08 8.69 21.40
C ILE A 7 -36.47 9.96 22.15
N SER A 8 -37.32 9.82 23.17
CA SER A 8 -37.61 10.90 24.13
C SER A 8 -36.75 10.71 25.37
N VAL A 9 -36.06 11.77 25.81
CA VAL A 9 -35.37 11.77 27.11
C VAL A 9 -36.25 12.29 28.25
N ASP A 10 -37.47 12.69 27.94
CA ASP A 10 -38.47 13.14 28.90
C ASP A 10 -39.49 12.03 29.16
N ALA A 11 -40.04 12.03 30.39
CA ALA A 11 -41.10 11.10 30.78
C ALA A 11 -42.39 11.31 29.98
N GLU A 12 -42.70 12.56 29.63
CA GLU A 12 -43.81 12.93 28.75
C GLU A 12 -43.33 12.96 27.30
N ALA A 13 -43.20 11.77 26.70
CA ALA A 13 -42.85 11.64 25.29
C ALA A 13 -44.01 12.04 24.36
N PRO A 14 -43.70 12.72 23.24
CA PRO A 14 -44.63 12.85 22.14
C PRO A 14 -45.06 11.47 21.60
N PRO A 15 -46.25 11.35 20.99
CA PRO A 15 -46.70 10.11 20.38
C PRO A 15 -45.66 9.52 19.42
N GLY A 16 -45.38 8.22 19.54
CA GLY A 16 -44.43 7.47 18.70
C GLY A 16 -42.94 7.61 19.06
N PHE A 17 -42.59 8.46 20.03
CA PHE A 17 -41.24 8.48 20.61
C PHE A 17 -41.10 7.44 21.73
N GLU A 18 -40.03 6.66 21.71
CA GLU A 18 -39.73 5.72 22.79
C GLU A 18 -39.11 6.48 23.98
N VAL A 19 -39.70 6.36 25.17
CA VAL A 19 -39.16 6.98 26.38
C VAL A 19 -37.89 6.26 26.82
N ILE A 20 -36.75 6.94 26.71
CA ILE A 20 -35.45 6.48 27.20
C ILE A 20 -34.78 7.65 27.91
N LEU A 21 -34.98 7.74 29.22
CA LEU A 21 -34.47 8.85 30.04
C LEU A 21 -32.94 8.97 29.97
N GLU A 22 -32.26 7.82 29.87
CA GLU A 22 -30.79 7.72 29.78
C GLU A 22 -30.39 6.89 28.54
N PRO A 23 -30.36 7.49 27.35
CA PRO A 23 -30.01 6.78 26.13
C PRO A 23 -28.55 6.36 26.18
N THR A 24 -28.28 5.09 25.90
CA THR A 24 -26.91 4.58 25.91
C THR A 24 -26.15 5.06 24.67
N ARG A 25 -24.82 5.00 24.74
CA ARG A 25 -23.97 5.28 23.56
C ARG A 25 -24.31 4.38 22.37
N ARG A 26 -24.79 3.17 22.62
CA ARG A 26 -25.17 2.21 21.57
C ARG A 26 -26.44 2.67 20.86
N ASP A 27 -27.41 3.20 21.60
CA ASP A 27 -28.66 3.72 21.05
C ASP A 27 -28.37 4.92 20.14
N LEU A 28 -27.57 5.87 20.62
CA LEU A 28 -27.28 7.13 19.92
C LEU A 28 -26.30 7.00 18.74
N ARG A 29 -25.45 5.97 18.73
CA ARG A 29 -24.54 5.68 17.59
C ARG A 29 -25.14 4.67 16.61
N GLY A 30 -26.36 4.25 16.88
CA GLY A 30 -27.17 3.37 16.04
C GLY A 30 -27.60 4.00 14.71
N GLY A 31 -26.93 5.00 14.17
CA GLY A 31 -27.34 5.66 12.93
C GLY A 31 -27.99 7.01 13.20
N VAL A 32 -28.88 7.42 12.30
CA VAL A 32 -29.56 8.71 12.40
C VAL A 32 -30.74 8.58 13.36
N VAL A 33 -30.81 9.49 14.34
CA VAL A 33 -31.81 9.49 15.41
C VAL A 33 -32.52 10.84 15.52
N ALA A 34 -33.80 10.81 15.87
CA ALA A 34 -34.54 11.95 16.35
C ALA A 34 -34.65 11.88 17.87
N LEU A 35 -34.16 12.92 18.54
CA LEU A 35 -34.21 13.08 19.99
C LEU A 35 -35.29 14.11 20.33
N TRP A 36 -36.09 13.84 21.34
CA TRP A 36 -37.01 14.82 21.92
C TRP A 36 -36.55 15.21 23.32
N SER A 37 -36.47 16.53 23.58
CA SER A 37 -36.28 17.06 24.92
C SER A 37 -36.91 18.44 25.10
N ARG A 38 -37.59 18.65 26.23
CA ARG A 38 -38.07 19.96 26.69
C ARG A 38 -36.96 20.85 27.23
N ASP A 39 -35.84 20.25 27.68
CA ASP A 39 -34.63 20.96 28.10
C ASP A 39 -33.46 20.58 27.19
N PRO A 40 -33.40 21.15 25.97
CA PRO A 40 -32.38 20.81 25.00
C PRO A 40 -30.96 21.15 25.51
N ASP A 41 -30.81 22.20 26.31
CA ASP A 41 -29.49 22.65 26.77
C ASP A 41 -28.94 21.70 27.84
N ALA A 42 -29.77 21.22 28.77
CA ALA A 42 -29.37 20.17 29.71
C ALA A 42 -29.04 18.85 29.00
N LEU A 43 -29.83 18.46 27.98
CA LEU A 43 -29.53 17.27 27.18
C LEU A 43 -28.18 17.40 26.48
N VAL A 44 -27.89 18.55 25.86
CA VAL A 44 -26.64 18.79 25.14
C VAL A 44 -25.44 18.79 26.08
N ALA A 45 -25.57 19.40 27.27
CA ALA A 45 -24.56 19.34 28.31
C ALA A 45 -24.30 17.88 28.73
N ARG A 46 -25.37 17.09 28.92
CA ARG A 46 -25.28 15.67 29.29
C ARG A 46 -24.64 14.80 28.20
N LEU A 47 -24.90 15.11 26.93
CA LEU A 47 -24.23 14.42 25.81
C LEU A 47 -22.73 14.68 25.81
N GLY A 48 -22.28 15.89 26.18
CA GLY A 48 -20.86 16.25 26.25
C GLY A 48 -20.13 15.90 24.95
N ALA A 49 -19.02 15.17 25.04
CA ALA A 49 -18.24 14.72 23.88
C ALA A 49 -18.98 13.72 22.95
N LEU A 50 -20.12 13.18 23.38
CA LEU A 50 -20.93 12.32 22.53
C LEU A 50 -21.67 13.12 21.45
N ARG A 51 -21.95 14.41 21.68
CA ARG A 51 -22.73 15.26 20.76
C ARG A 51 -22.21 15.24 19.33
N ASP A 52 -20.88 15.22 19.15
CA ASP A 52 -20.23 15.22 17.83
C ASP A 52 -20.29 13.88 17.11
N LYS A 53 -20.74 12.84 17.81
CA LYS A 53 -20.89 11.48 17.31
C LYS A 53 -22.35 11.10 17.08
N VAL A 54 -23.30 11.87 17.61
CA VAL A 54 -24.73 11.70 17.37
C VAL A 54 -25.08 12.30 16.02
N ARG A 55 -25.96 11.62 15.28
CA ARG A 55 -26.39 12.03 13.94
C ARG A 55 -27.89 12.14 13.93
N GLY A 56 -28.41 13.25 13.40
CA GLY A 56 -29.84 13.46 13.22
C GLY A 56 -30.32 14.76 13.82
N VAL A 57 -31.46 14.73 14.50
CA VAL A 57 -32.17 15.93 14.94
C VAL A 57 -32.55 15.86 16.42
N LEU A 58 -32.41 16.97 17.12
CA LEU A 58 -32.92 17.25 18.46
C LEU A 58 -34.13 18.18 18.30
N LEU A 59 -35.31 17.64 18.53
CA LEU A 59 -36.57 18.33 18.52
C LEU A 59 -36.86 18.84 19.94
N CYS A 60 -37.19 20.12 20.04
CA CYS A 60 -37.48 20.78 21.31
C CYS A 60 -38.61 21.80 21.13
N PRO A 61 -39.42 22.06 22.17
CA PRO A 61 -40.45 23.08 22.11
C PRO A 61 -39.81 24.47 21.99
N GLY A 62 -40.37 25.33 21.13
CA GLY A 62 -39.84 26.68 20.93
C GLY A 62 -40.53 27.42 19.79
N ALA A 63 -39.86 28.45 19.28
CA ALA A 63 -40.39 29.22 18.15
C ALA A 63 -40.23 28.40 16.86
N ALA A 64 -41.35 28.02 16.25
CA ALA A 64 -41.35 27.14 15.09
C ALA A 64 -40.41 27.63 13.98
N GLY A 65 -39.54 26.73 13.50
CA GLY A 65 -38.65 26.99 12.37
C GLY A 65 -37.26 27.50 12.75
N GLN A 66 -36.96 27.71 14.03
CA GLN A 66 -35.58 27.93 14.44
C GLN A 66 -34.78 26.63 14.35
N ARG A 67 -33.61 26.70 13.70
CA ARG A 67 -32.68 25.59 13.57
C ARG A 67 -31.27 26.02 13.92
N SER A 68 -30.54 25.17 14.63
CA SER A 68 -29.15 25.41 15.00
C SER A 68 -28.35 24.11 14.94
N LEU A 69 -27.05 24.23 14.67
CA LEU A 69 -26.15 23.09 14.69
C LEU A 69 -25.53 22.97 16.08
N VAL A 70 -25.70 21.81 16.72
CA VAL A 70 -25.30 21.60 18.13
C VAL A 70 -24.09 20.68 18.28
N GLY A 71 -23.86 19.83 17.29
CA GLY A 71 -22.64 19.03 17.15
C GLY A 71 -22.29 18.87 15.67
N ALA A 72 -21.29 18.04 15.36
CA ALA A 72 -20.84 17.84 13.97
C ALA A 72 -21.95 17.38 12.99
N SER A 73 -22.98 16.67 13.46
CA SER A 73 -24.07 16.15 12.61
C SER A 73 -25.41 16.04 13.36
N LEU A 74 -25.57 16.81 14.45
CA LEU A 74 -26.78 16.88 15.25
C LEU A 74 -27.35 18.30 15.15
N TRP A 75 -28.54 18.41 14.56
CA TRP A 75 -29.27 19.66 14.43
C TRP A 75 -30.30 19.80 15.54
N ARG A 76 -30.38 20.97 16.18
CA ARG A 76 -31.54 21.33 17.00
C ARG A 76 -32.58 22.00 16.13
N TYR A 77 -33.83 21.62 16.32
CA TYR A 77 -34.97 22.19 15.63
C TYR A 77 -36.07 22.49 16.64
N GLU A 78 -36.52 23.73 16.65
CA GLU A 78 -37.60 24.19 17.52
C GLU A 78 -38.95 24.00 16.84
N VAL A 79 -39.86 23.36 17.57
CA VAL A 79 -41.22 23.06 17.12
C VAL A 79 -42.24 23.73 18.03
N SER A 80 -43.36 24.13 17.43
CA SER A 80 -44.54 24.56 18.19
C SER A 80 -45.11 23.38 19.00
N GLU A 81 -45.67 23.64 20.18
CA GLU A 81 -46.38 22.62 20.96
C GLU A 81 -47.58 22.03 20.20
N GLU A 82 -48.19 22.80 19.29
CA GLU A 82 -49.29 22.33 18.44
C GLU A 82 -48.85 21.24 17.46
N ALA A 83 -47.55 21.17 17.14
CA ALA A 83 -46.96 20.19 16.24
C ALA A 83 -46.53 18.89 16.94
N LEU A 84 -46.67 18.79 18.28
CA LEU A 84 -46.34 17.57 19.03
C LEU A 84 -47.03 16.30 18.52
N PRO A 85 -48.32 16.32 18.12
CA PRO A 85 -48.99 15.13 17.61
C PRO A 85 -48.43 14.60 16.29
N THR A 86 -47.83 15.47 15.47
CA THR A 86 -47.28 15.15 14.13
C THR A 86 -45.75 15.09 14.13
N LEU A 87 -45.12 15.11 15.31
CA LEU A 87 -43.68 15.23 15.45
C LEU A 87 -42.90 14.06 14.83
N VAL A 88 -43.50 12.86 14.80
CA VAL A 88 -42.92 11.68 14.14
C VAL A 88 -42.89 11.86 12.63
N GLU A 89 -43.95 12.36 12.01
CA GLU A 89 -43.99 12.61 10.57
C GLU A 89 -42.94 13.65 10.16
N LEU A 90 -42.80 14.70 10.98
CA LEU A 90 -41.73 15.69 10.79
C LEU A 90 -40.35 15.02 10.94
N ALA A 91 -40.14 14.25 12.00
CA ALA A 91 -38.89 13.53 12.20
C ALA A 91 -38.57 12.60 11.02
N GLU A 92 -39.56 11.89 10.49
CA GLU A 92 -39.41 10.99 9.33
C GLU A 92 -38.95 11.73 8.08
N ALA A 93 -39.63 12.83 7.74
CA ALA A 93 -39.27 13.67 6.61
C ALA A 93 -37.84 14.23 6.72
N PHE A 94 -37.34 14.43 7.94
CA PHE A 94 -35.94 14.80 8.17
C PHE A 94 -34.99 13.60 8.11
N LEU A 95 -35.32 12.49 8.75
CA LEU A 95 -34.41 11.36 8.95
C LEU A 95 -34.16 10.58 7.66
N GLU A 96 -35.17 10.44 6.78
CA GLU A 96 -35.05 9.68 5.53
C GLU A 96 -33.93 10.22 4.62
N PRO A 97 -33.98 11.48 4.14
CA PRO A 97 -32.92 12.02 3.29
C PRO A 97 -31.58 12.10 4.01
N TYR A 98 -31.57 12.35 5.32
CA TYR A 98 -30.32 12.36 6.10
C TYR A 98 -29.68 10.98 6.21
N SER A 99 -30.48 9.92 6.28
CA SER A 99 -29.98 8.55 6.31
C SER A 99 -29.31 8.18 4.99
N GLU A 100 -29.91 8.54 3.86
CA GLU A 100 -29.35 8.32 2.53
C GLU A 100 -28.05 9.11 2.33
N LEU A 101 -28.05 10.41 2.64
CA LEU A 101 -26.86 11.25 2.56
C LEU A 101 -25.72 10.70 3.42
N PHE A 102 -26.04 10.18 4.59
CA PHE A 102 -25.06 9.62 5.49
C PHE A 102 -24.48 8.29 4.97
N GLU A 103 -25.31 7.42 4.41
CA GLU A 103 -24.84 6.19 3.77
C GLU A 103 -23.96 6.48 2.54
N LEU A 104 -24.38 7.43 1.70
CA LEU A 104 -23.58 7.90 0.56
C LEU A 104 -22.22 8.45 1.02
N ARG A 105 -22.19 9.23 2.10
CA ARG A 105 -20.93 9.75 2.66
C ARG A 105 -20.03 8.63 3.19
N ASN A 106 -20.59 7.58 3.80
CA ASN A 106 -19.78 6.44 4.24
C ASN A 106 -19.23 5.67 3.04
N GLN A 107 -20.06 5.43 2.03
CA GLN A 107 -19.63 4.77 0.80
C GLN A 107 -18.52 5.55 0.11
N LEU A 108 -18.65 6.89 0.04
CA LEU A 108 -17.61 7.76 -0.49
C LEU A 108 -16.31 7.63 0.30
N GLY A 109 -16.36 7.68 1.64
CA GLY A 109 -15.17 7.53 2.48
C GLY A 109 -14.50 6.16 2.32
N LEU A 110 -15.27 5.09 2.17
CA LEU A 110 -14.72 3.75 1.88
C LEU A 110 -14.04 3.71 0.50
N ARG A 111 -14.66 4.30 -0.52
CA ARG A 111 -14.08 4.38 -1.88
C ARG A 111 -12.81 5.22 -1.91
N GLU A 112 -12.74 6.31 -1.16
CA GLU A 112 -11.53 7.13 -1.04
C GLU A 112 -10.37 6.33 -0.42
N LEU A 113 -10.65 5.53 0.62
CA LEU A 113 -9.65 4.65 1.24
C LEU A 113 -9.17 3.55 0.28
N GLU A 114 -10.09 2.93 -0.46
CA GLU A 114 -9.76 1.93 -1.49
C GLU A 114 -8.86 2.54 -2.57
N LEU A 115 -9.22 3.71 -3.11
CA LEU A 115 -8.42 4.42 -4.11
C LEU A 115 -7.04 4.83 -3.58
N ALA A 116 -6.96 5.26 -2.32
CA ALA A 116 -5.67 5.58 -1.69
C ALA A 116 -4.76 4.35 -1.59
N ARG A 117 -5.33 3.19 -1.25
CA ARG A 117 -4.61 1.92 -1.20
C ARG A 117 -4.14 1.49 -2.58
N GLU A 118 -5.01 1.50 -3.59
CA GLU A 118 -4.65 1.15 -4.97
C GLU A 118 -3.53 2.04 -5.52
N ARG A 119 -3.57 3.35 -5.22
CA ARG A 119 -2.49 4.28 -5.59
C ARG A 119 -1.17 3.91 -4.93
N SER A 120 -1.18 3.59 -3.64
CA SER A 120 0.01 3.14 -2.90
C SER A 120 0.58 1.83 -3.46
N ASP A 121 -0.29 0.86 -3.76
CA ASP A 121 0.10 -0.43 -4.32
C ASP A 121 0.71 -0.24 -5.72
N ARG A 122 0.12 0.63 -6.55
CA ARG A 122 0.65 0.97 -7.87
C ARG A 122 2.03 1.62 -7.79
N LEU A 123 2.24 2.55 -6.87
CA LEU A 123 3.56 3.17 -6.66
C LEU A 123 4.61 2.13 -6.27
N THR A 124 4.25 1.20 -5.39
CA THR A 124 5.13 0.10 -4.97
C THR A 124 5.49 -0.82 -6.13
N LEU A 125 4.53 -1.11 -7.01
CA LEU A 125 4.79 -1.94 -8.21
C LEU A 125 5.71 -1.23 -9.21
N VAL A 126 5.54 0.08 -9.40
CA VAL A 126 6.42 0.87 -10.27
C VAL A 126 7.85 0.85 -9.75
N ASP A 127 8.07 1.09 -8.46
CA ASP A 127 9.39 1.06 -7.83
C ASP A 127 10.08 -0.31 -7.95
N LYS A 128 9.31 -1.40 -7.76
CA LYS A 128 9.79 -2.77 -7.98
C LYS A 128 10.21 -3.00 -9.43
N LEU A 129 9.36 -2.62 -10.39
CA LEU A 129 9.65 -2.77 -11.81
C LEU A 129 10.88 -1.95 -12.24
N GLU A 130 11.03 -0.73 -11.72
CA GLU A 130 12.21 0.09 -11.97
C GLU A 130 13.49 -0.56 -11.41
N THR A 131 13.41 -1.10 -10.20
CA THR A 131 14.52 -1.81 -9.56
C THR A 131 14.91 -3.06 -10.34
N GLU A 132 13.95 -3.89 -10.73
CA GLU A 132 14.18 -5.09 -11.54
C GLU A 132 14.73 -4.73 -12.93
N THR A 133 14.18 -3.70 -13.58
CA THR A 133 14.67 -3.22 -14.88
C THR A 133 16.11 -2.73 -14.78
N LYS A 134 16.45 -2.00 -13.71
CA LYS A 134 17.82 -1.54 -13.45
C LYS A 134 18.77 -2.72 -13.22
N ALA A 135 18.35 -3.72 -12.45
CA ALA A 135 19.14 -4.93 -12.23
C ALA A 135 19.38 -5.71 -13.53
N LEU A 136 18.34 -5.92 -14.34
CA LEU A 136 18.45 -6.59 -15.65
C LEU A 136 19.36 -5.83 -16.62
N ARG A 137 19.27 -4.50 -16.67
CA ARG A 137 20.21 -3.67 -17.45
C ARG A 137 21.64 -3.85 -16.97
N GLY A 138 21.87 -3.86 -15.65
CA GLY A 138 23.18 -4.12 -15.06
C GLY A 138 23.74 -5.48 -15.48
N LEU A 139 22.93 -6.54 -15.41
CA LEU A 139 23.30 -7.89 -15.84
C LEU A 139 23.61 -7.96 -17.34
N LEU A 140 22.80 -7.28 -18.18
CA LEU A 140 23.03 -7.25 -19.63
C LEU A 140 24.35 -6.55 -19.95
N VAL A 141 24.63 -5.40 -19.33
CA VAL A 141 25.91 -4.68 -19.49
C VAL A 141 27.08 -5.56 -19.07
N ALA A 142 27.01 -6.19 -17.88
CA ALA A 142 28.05 -7.08 -17.39
C ALA A 142 28.29 -8.26 -18.34
N ARG A 143 27.21 -8.88 -18.84
CA ARG A 143 27.31 -9.99 -19.80
C ARG A 143 27.91 -9.54 -21.13
N THR A 144 27.52 -8.38 -21.66
CA THR A 144 28.10 -7.86 -22.91
C THR A 144 29.59 -7.54 -22.76
N ALA A 145 30.01 -6.97 -21.64
CA ALA A 145 31.41 -6.70 -21.36
C ALA A 145 32.22 -7.99 -21.24
N TRP A 146 31.69 -9.00 -20.54
CA TRP A 146 32.32 -10.31 -20.42
C TRP A 146 32.46 -10.99 -21.80
N THR A 147 31.40 -11.01 -22.61
CA THR A 147 31.46 -11.61 -23.95
C THR A 147 32.46 -10.88 -24.84
N ALA A 148 32.53 -9.54 -24.77
CA ALA A 148 33.51 -8.76 -25.51
C ALA A 148 34.95 -9.10 -25.09
N ALA A 149 35.22 -9.16 -23.79
CA ALA A 149 36.53 -9.53 -23.26
C ALA A 149 36.94 -10.96 -23.66
N ALA A 150 36.00 -11.91 -23.59
CA ALA A 150 36.24 -13.28 -24.03
C ALA A 150 36.55 -13.35 -25.54
N MET A 151 35.82 -12.61 -26.37
CA MET A 151 36.09 -12.55 -27.82
C MET A 151 37.43 -11.89 -28.12
N THR A 152 37.81 -10.82 -27.41
CA THR A 152 39.14 -10.20 -27.56
C THR A 152 40.25 -11.17 -27.19
N ALA A 153 40.14 -11.85 -26.04
CA ALA A 153 41.11 -12.86 -25.62
C ALA A 153 41.25 -13.99 -26.64
N LEU A 154 40.16 -14.44 -27.26
CA LEU A 154 40.19 -15.45 -28.33
C LEU A 154 40.88 -14.95 -29.62
N VAL A 155 40.73 -13.68 -29.96
CA VAL A 155 41.40 -13.08 -31.13
C VAL A 155 42.90 -12.88 -30.86
N GLU A 156 43.25 -12.48 -29.63
CA GLU A 156 44.64 -12.32 -29.18
C GLU A 156 45.37 -13.66 -29.03
N LEU A 157 44.62 -14.74 -28.77
CA LEU A 157 45.10 -16.12 -28.83
C LEU A 157 45.54 -16.44 -30.27
N ASN A 158 46.77 -16.08 -30.58
CA ASN A 158 47.33 -16.10 -31.91
C ASN A 158 47.40 -17.56 -32.41
N ALA A 159 47.13 -17.80 -33.70
CA ALA A 159 47.14 -19.17 -34.27
C ALA A 159 48.47 -19.91 -34.06
N GLY A 160 49.59 -19.19 -33.87
CA GLY A 160 50.90 -19.74 -33.56
C GLY A 160 51.18 -20.03 -32.08
N GLU A 161 50.31 -19.62 -31.15
CA GLU A 161 50.37 -20.03 -29.73
C GLU A 161 49.52 -21.27 -29.46
N LEU A 162 48.39 -21.43 -30.15
CA LEU A 162 47.58 -22.65 -30.13
C LEU A 162 48.37 -23.90 -30.56
N GLU A 163 49.29 -23.79 -31.51
CA GLU A 163 50.19 -24.89 -31.90
C GLU A 163 51.23 -25.26 -30.83
N ARG A 164 51.45 -24.39 -29.83
CA ARG A 164 52.40 -24.60 -28.73
C ARG A 164 51.73 -25.04 -27.43
N VAL A 165 50.40 -24.93 -27.33
CA VAL A 165 49.65 -25.40 -26.17
C VAL A 165 49.47 -26.91 -26.32
N ASP A 166 50.12 -27.68 -25.44
CA ASP A 166 49.87 -29.12 -25.36
C ASP A 166 48.43 -29.31 -24.87
N THR A 167 47.57 -29.81 -25.75
CA THR A 167 46.15 -30.01 -25.45
C THR A 167 45.92 -31.07 -24.36
N ALA A 168 46.94 -31.85 -24.01
CA ALA A 168 46.94 -32.76 -22.88
C ALA A 168 46.92 -32.06 -21.51
N ASP A 169 47.45 -30.83 -21.43
CA ASP A 169 47.52 -30.04 -20.18
C ASP A 169 46.33 -29.08 -20.01
N LEU A 170 45.43 -29.02 -20.99
CA LEU A 170 44.23 -28.19 -20.91
C LEU A 170 43.12 -28.92 -20.14
N PRO A 171 42.37 -28.20 -19.27
CA PRO A 171 41.11 -28.69 -18.72
C PRO A 171 40.16 -29.17 -19.83
N ALA A 172 39.50 -30.32 -19.64
CA ALA A 172 38.64 -30.93 -20.65
C ALA A 172 37.52 -30.00 -21.17
N SER A 173 37.08 -29.04 -20.35
CA SER A 173 36.10 -28.00 -20.72
C SER A 173 36.64 -26.99 -21.76
N ILE A 174 37.95 -26.72 -21.76
CA ILE A 174 38.62 -25.82 -22.72
C ILE A 174 38.91 -26.56 -24.03
N VAL A 175 39.29 -27.84 -23.96
CA VAL A 175 39.50 -28.67 -25.16
C VAL A 175 38.21 -28.79 -25.97
N GLY A 176 37.07 -29.09 -25.33
CA GLY A 176 35.78 -29.15 -26.00
C GLY A 176 35.34 -27.83 -26.65
N PHE A 177 35.74 -26.69 -26.07
CA PHE A 177 35.51 -25.36 -26.61
C PHE A 177 36.32 -25.11 -27.90
N LEU A 178 37.59 -25.51 -27.93
CA LEU A 178 38.50 -25.31 -29.07
C LEU A 178 38.25 -26.28 -30.23
N THR A 179 37.72 -27.49 -29.96
CA THR A 179 37.56 -28.55 -30.97
C THR A 179 36.18 -28.61 -31.65
N GLY A 180 35.30 -27.63 -31.42
CA GLY A 180 34.15 -27.38 -32.30
C GLY A 180 32.81 -28.03 -31.94
N GLU A 181 32.58 -28.43 -30.67
CA GLU A 181 31.20 -28.73 -30.26
C GLU A 181 30.38 -27.44 -30.11
N PRO A 182 29.10 -27.42 -30.55
CA PRO A 182 28.28 -26.22 -30.49
C PRO A 182 28.09 -25.75 -29.05
N LEU A 183 28.60 -24.55 -28.77
CA LEU A 183 28.57 -23.85 -27.48
C LEU A 183 27.17 -23.85 -26.84
N SER A 184 26.99 -24.66 -25.80
CA SER A 184 26.04 -24.37 -24.74
C SER A 184 26.68 -23.35 -23.79
N LEU A 185 26.17 -22.12 -23.75
CA LEU A 185 26.64 -21.06 -22.83
C LEU A 185 26.29 -21.34 -21.34
N ALA A 186 25.60 -22.44 -21.05
CA ALA A 186 25.41 -22.93 -19.69
C ALA A 186 26.68 -23.66 -19.23
N GLY A 187 27.34 -23.14 -18.19
CA GLY A 187 28.53 -23.77 -17.61
C GLY A 187 29.88 -23.35 -18.19
N ALA A 188 29.94 -22.28 -19.00
CA ALA A 188 31.21 -21.77 -19.50
C ALA A 188 32.11 -21.25 -18.36
N GLU A 189 33.38 -21.64 -18.38
CA GLU A 189 34.40 -21.25 -17.41
C GLU A 189 35.49 -20.43 -18.11
N LEU A 190 35.89 -19.31 -17.51
CA LEU A 190 36.99 -18.48 -17.98
C LEU A 190 38.23 -18.82 -17.15
N TRP A 191 39.28 -19.32 -17.81
CA TRP A 191 40.55 -19.67 -17.18
C TRP A 191 41.66 -18.80 -17.75
N PHE A 192 42.63 -18.42 -16.92
CA PHE A 192 43.81 -17.65 -17.31
C PHE A 192 45.08 -18.40 -16.88
N ALA A 193 46.11 -18.40 -17.72
CA ALA A 193 47.41 -18.97 -17.37
C ALA A 193 48.32 -17.88 -16.81
N ASP A 194 48.77 -18.02 -15.57
CA ASP A 194 49.83 -17.19 -14.98
C ASP A 194 50.98 -18.08 -14.49
N GLY A 195 52.19 -17.80 -14.95
CA GLY A 195 53.39 -18.50 -14.48
C GLY A 195 53.46 -20.02 -14.70
N GLY A 196 52.53 -20.63 -15.45
CA GLY A 196 52.46 -22.07 -15.69
C GLY A 196 51.29 -22.77 -14.98
N ASP A 197 50.53 -22.07 -14.14
CA ASP A 197 49.33 -22.59 -13.50
C ASP A 197 48.07 -21.93 -14.09
N TRP A 198 46.97 -22.70 -14.19
CA TRP A 198 45.68 -22.22 -14.68
C TRP A 198 44.78 -21.77 -13.52
N GLU A 199 44.35 -20.51 -13.55
CA GLU A 199 43.43 -19.94 -12.56
C GLU A 199 42.04 -19.69 -13.16
N LEU A 200 40.99 -20.11 -12.45
CA LEU A 200 39.60 -19.88 -12.83
C LEU A 200 39.19 -18.45 -12.48
N GLN A 201 38.99 -17.62 -13.49
CA GLN A 201 38.59 -16.22 -13.38
C GLN A 201 37.07 -16.02 -13.35
N GLY A 202 36.27 -16.99 -13.80
CA GLY A 202 34.82 -16.90 -13.68
C GLY A 202 34.03 -18.07 -14.25
N ARG A 203 32.79 -18.23 -13.78
CA ARG A 203 31.83 -19.22 -14.28
C ARG A 203 30.51 -18.56 -14.68
N SER A 204 29.99 -18.93 -15.84
CA SER A 204 28.62 -18.62 -16.27
C SER A 204 27.63 -19.20 -15.25
N GLY A 205 26.88 -18.33 -14.57
CA GLY A 205 25.89 -18.70 -13.55
C GLY A 205 26.32 -18.52 -12.09
N ALA A 206 27.61 -18.24 -11.81
CA ALA A 206 28.11 -18.06 -10.44
C ALA A 206 28.59 -16.62 -10.11
N LEU A 207 28.33 -15.63 -10.99
CA LEU A 207 28.64 -14.22 -10.73
C LEU A 207 27.67 -13.59 -9.71
N GLY A 208 27.57 -14.21 -8.54
CA GLY A 208 27.31 -13.53 -7.29
C GLY A 208 28.64 -13.03 -6.74
N ALA A 209 28.89 -11.72 -6.87
CA ALA A 209 29.83 -10.97 -6.05
C ALA A 209 31.34 -11.27 -6.13
N VAL A 210 31.89 -11.61 -7.30
CA VAL A 210 33.35 -11.51 -7.51
C VAL A 210 33.64 -10.27 -8.36
N ALA A 211 34.15 -9.23 -7.70
CA ALA A 211 34.67 -8.05 -8.36
C ALA A 211 35.96 -8.45 -9.10
N LEU A 212 35.92 -8.43 -10.44
CA LEU A 212 37.13 -8.53 -11.25
C LEU A 212 38.02 -7.32 -10.93
N PRO A 213 39.32 -7.51 -10.60
CA PRO A 213 40.23 -6.38 -10.46
C PRO A 213 40.36 -5.66 -11.81
N PRO A 214 40.50 -4.32 -11.81
CA PRO A 214 40.64 -3.57 -13.05
C PRO A 214 41.94 -3.97 -13.77
N PRO A 215 41.95 -3.94 -15.11
CA PRO A 215 43.12 -4.30 -15.88
C PRO A 215 44.24 -3.28 -15.63
N GLY A 216 45.39 -3.75 -15.12
CA GLY A 216 46.59 -2.93 -14.90
C GLY A 216 47.16 -2.89 -13.47
N GLY A 217 46.60 -3.63 -12.51
CA GLY A 217 47.18 -3.75 -11.17
C GLY A 217 48.44 -4.60 -11.18
N GLY A 218 49.61 -3.98 -11.36
CA GLY A 218 50.91 -4.65 -11.30
C GLY A 218 51.06 -5.45 -10.00
N ALA A 219 51.47 -6.72 -10.14
CA ALA A 219 51.86 -7.56 -9.02
C ALA A 219 52.96 -6.86 -8.23
N GLY A 220 52.61 -6.41 -7.02
CA GLY A 220 53.55 -5.91 -6.05
C GLY A 220 54.48 -7.03 -5.63
N VAL A 221 55.76 -6.88 -5.97
CA VAL A 221 56.88 -7.65 -5.41
C VAL A 221 56.75 -7.64 -3.90
N THR A 222 56.44 -8.79 -3.31
CA THR A 222 56.65 -9.03 -1.89
C THR A 222 57.95 -9.81 -1.76
N GLN A 223 59.04 -9.11 -1.46
CA GLN A 223 60.24 -9.74 -0.92
C GLN A 223 59.86 -10.38 0.42
N LEU A 224 60.11 -11.68 0.55
CA LEU A 224 60.24 -12.34 1.85
C LEU A 224 61.68 -12.87 1.92
N GLY A 225 62.35 -12.55 3.02
CA GLY A 225 63.63 -13.16 3.41
C GLY A 225 63.45 -14.58 3.92
#